data_AF-A0A7Z0B9U2-F1
#
_entry.id   AF-A0A7Z0B9U2-F1
#
_cell.length_a   1.000
_cell.length_b   1.000
_cell.length_c   1.000
_cell.angle_alpha   90.00
_cell.angle_beta   90.00
_cell.angle_gamma   90.00
#
_symmetry.space_group_name_H-M   'P 1'
#
loop_
_entity.id
_entity.type
_entity.pdbx_description
1 polymer ?
#
loop_
_entity_poly.entity_id
_entity_poly.type
_entity_poly.pdbx_seq_one_letter_code
_entity_poly.pdbx_strand_id
1 'polypeptide(L)'
;MSLAVVVAVHPEGNSIDVVDSDSGAWIGNVQVMSHTGSSNTGHMDLADIGMPVGVSQWDLTQAPERYVQALLSHVKGMPIAVGFLMPQITQMTFQRSNFRVNRHASDVYETTNAQGDHEFSHPSGSYMRWGQSPAHEDLTGADWDGQWQITQNKGSAPHLNITVANAGSPVATLHFDPQGNVTLTHNGNLTVNAKGNAAVTVGGTTELDSSGDVTIKAPQTTVEGPLTVTGPFAFQSGMTGSAGSGGGATMQIQGDATFSGTLTGETDVVAAGISGKGHKHTSESPGTPTSTPIAGA
;
A
#
# COMPACT_ATOMS: atom_id res chain seq x y z
N MET A 1 -45.02 -9.82 21.23
CA MET A 1 -43.66 -10.14 20.77
C MET A 1 -43.17 -11.27 21.65
N SER A 2 -42.36 -12.18 21.10
CA SER A 2 -41.73 -13.27 21.84
C SER A 2 -40.23 -13.29 21.55
N LEU A 3 -39.45 -13.84 22.47
CA LEU A 3 -38.04 -14.10 22.23
C LEU A 3 -37.91 -15.49 21.61
N ALA A 4 -36.98 -15.67 20.68
CA ALA A 4 -36.72 -16.96 20.08
C ALA A 4 -35.21 -17.21 19.91
N VAL A 5 -34.81 -18.46 20.02
CA VAL A 5 -33.43 -18.90 19.76
C VAL A 5 -33.31 -19.24 18.29
N VAL A 6 -32.32 -18.68 17.61
CA VAL A 6 -32.06 -18.99 16.21
C VAL A 6 -31.38 -20.35 16.10
N VAL A 7 -31.91 -21.21 15.23
CA VAL A 7 -31.44 -22.59 15.02
C VAL A 7 -31.01 -22.90 13.59
N ALA A 8 -31.36 -22.04 12.63
CA ALA A 8 -30.74 -22.03 11.30
C ALA A 8 -30.85 -20.64 10.67
N VAL A 9 -29.99 -20.37 9.69
CA VAL A 9 -29.93 -19.11 8.95
C VAL A 9 -29.96 -19.43 7.46
N HIS A 10 -30.78 -18.68 6.71
CA HIS A 10 -30.99 -18.86 5.26
C HIS A 10 -30.71 -17.53 4.54
N PRO A 11 -29.44 -17.23 4.20
CA PRO A 11 -29.05 -15.95 3.59
C PRO A 11 -29.79 -15.65 2.29
N GLU A 12 -30.07 -16.67 1.47
CA GLU A 12 -30.78 -16.56 0.19
C GLU A 12 -32.21 -16.01 0.33
N GLY A 13 -32.82 -16.19 1.50
CA GLY A 13 -34.19 -15.74 1.81
C GLY A 13 -34.24 -14.54 2.76
N ASN A 14 -33.09 -14.08 3.28
CA ASN A 14 -33.02 -13.18 4.44
C ASN A 14 -33.97 -13.66 5.57
N SER A 15 -33.88 -14.95 5.89
CA SER A 15 -34.76 -15.61 6.85
C SER A 15 -33.99 -16.53 7.79
N ILE A 16 -34.65 -16.92 8.87
CA ILE A 16 -34.10 -17.75 9.94
C ILE A 16 -35.12 -18.80 10.37
N ASP A 17 -34.61 -19.91 10.89
CA ASP A 17 -35.43 -20.87 11.64
C ASP A 17 -35.19 -20.62 13.13
N VAL A 18 -36.26 -20.68 13.92
CA VAL A 18 -36.21 -20.34 15.35
C VAL A 18 -37.02 -21.30 16.21
N VAL A 19 -36.61 -21.43 17.47
CA VAL A 19 -37.41 -22.02 18.54
C VAL A 19 -37.93 -20.91 19.44
N ASP A 20 -39.24 -20.71 19.46
CA ASP A 20 -39.89 -19.70 20.30
C ASP A 20 -39.68 -20.05 21.78
N SER A 21 -39.12 -19.12 22.55
CA SER A 21 -38.71 -19.35 23.94
C SER A 21 -39.90 -19.45 24.91
N ASP A 22 -41.07 -18.92 24.54
CA ASP A 22 -42.26 -18.94 25.40
C ASP A 22 -43.05 -20.24 25.20
N SER A 23 -43.11 -20.74 23.96
CA SER A 23 -43.96 -21.87 23.56
C SER A 23 -43.19 -23.15 23.25
N GLY A 24 -41.88 -23.07 22.99
CA GLY A 24 -41.07 -24.17 22.47
C GLY A 24 -41.38 -24.54 21.02
N ALA A 25 -42.22 -23.76 20.32
CA ALA A 25 -42.62 -24.06 18.95
C ALA A 25 -41.46 -23.86 17.98
N TRP A 26 -41.38 -24.75 16.99
CA TRP A 26 -40.45 -24.65 15.88
C TRP A 26 -41.08 -23.81 14.77
N ILE A 27 -40.42 -22.72 14.41
CA ILE A 27 -40.93 -21.79 13.41
C ILE A 27 -39.86 -21.64 12.33
N GLY A 28 -40.13 -22.19 11.15
CA GLY A 28 -39.23 -22.12 10.01
C GLY A 28 -39.47 -20.90 9.13
N ASN A 29 -38.44 -20.49 8.40
CA ASN A 29 -38.46 -19.46 7.37
C ASN A 29 -39.06 -18.11 7.84
N VAL A 30 -38.70 -17.71 9.05
CA VAL A 30 -39.08 -16.42 9.62
C VAL A 30 -38.27 -15.33 8.93
N GLN A 31 -38.92 -14.43 8.21
CA GLN A 31 -38.23 -13.32 7.56
C GLN A 31 -37.62 -12.37 8.59
N VAL A 32 -36.40 -11.92 8.30
CA VAL A 32 -35.69 -10.92 9.11
C VAL A 32 -35.96 -9.53 8.54
N MET A 33 -36.41 -8.62 9.40
CA MET A 33 -36.58 -7.22 9.04
C MET A 33 -35.20 -6.60 8.76
N SER A 34 -34.99 -6.15 7.52
CA SER A 34 -33.81 -5.37 7.17
C SER A 34 -34.00 -3.90 7.57
N HIS A 35 -32.90 -3.25 7.96
CA HIS A 35 -32.87 -1.80 8.24
C HIS A 35 -33.21 -0.97 6.99
N THR A 36 -32.80 -1.44 5.81
CA THR A 36 -33.11 -0.83 4.50
C THR A 36 -33.24 -1.94 3.45
N GLY A 37 -34.10 -1.77 2.45
CA GLY A 37 -34.26 -2.79 1.40
C GLY A 37 -35.18 -2.37 0.26
N SER A 38 -34.83 -2.82 -0.94
CA SER A 38 -35.65 -2.78 -2.15
C SER A 38 -35.28 -3.96 -3.05
N SER A 39 -35.80 -4.01 -4.28
CA SER A 39 -35.42 -5.04 -5.26
C SER A 39 -33.94 -5.01 -5.68
N ASN A 40 -33.21 -3.91 -5.43
CA ASN A 40 -31.81 -3.76 -5.85
C ASN A 40 -30.93 -2.96 -4.85
N THR A 41 -31.41 -2.76 -3.62
CA THR A 41 -30.65 -2.11 -2.53
C THR A 41 -31.00 -2.78 -1.21
N GLY A 42 -30.11 -2.72 -0.21
CA GLY A 42 -30.42 -3.20 1.14
C GLY A 42 -29.18 -3.59 1.93
N HIS A 43 -29.40 -4.20 3.09
CA HIS A 43 -28.37 -4.74 3.96
C HIS A 43 -28.71 -6.18 4.31
N MET A 44 -27.72 -7.06 4.28
CA MET A 44 -27.82 -8.46 4.67
C MET A 44 -26.53 -8.82 5.40
N ASP A 45 -26.66 -9.25 6.65
CA ASP A 45 -25.55 -9.67 7.49
C ASP A 45 -26.06 -10.71 8.49
N LEU A 46 -26.39 -11.90 7.96
CA LEU A 46 -26.82 -13.03 8.77
C LEU A 46 -25.66 -14.01 8.90
N ALA A 47 -25.08 -14.08 10.10
CA ALA A 47 -23.99 -14.98 10.42
C ALA A 47 -24.49 -16.42 10.55
N ASP A 48 -23.72 -17.38 10.04
CA ASP A 48 -23.92 -18.80 10.37
C ASP A 48 -23.73 -19.00 11.88
N ILE A 49 -24.68 -19.67 12.50
CA ILE A 49 -24.68 -19.95 13.93
C ILE A 49 -23.91 -21.23 14.30
N GLY A 50 -23.51 -22.03 13.30
CA GLY A 50 -22.76 -23.26 13.48
C GLY A 50 -23.58 -24.40 14.12
N MET A 51 -24.90 -24.41 13.91
CA MET A 51 -25.76 -25.52 14.33
C MET A 51 -25.69 -26.68 13.34
N PRO A 52 -25.89 -27.94 13.79
CA PRO A 52 -25.99 -29.08 12.89
C PRO A 52 -27.14 -28.90 11.90
N VAL A 53 -26.98 -29.38 10.68
CA VAL A 53 -28.03 -29.31 9.65
C VAL A 53 -29.12 -30.37 9.86
N GLY A 54 -30.36 -30.06 9.48
CA GLY A 54 -31.47 -31.01 9.43
C GLY A 54 -32.23 -31.11 10.75
N VAL A 55 -32.72 -32.31 11.12
CA VAL A 55 -33.57 -32.47 12.31
C VAL A 55 -32.86 -32.13 13.62
N SER A 56 -31.54 -32.27 13.66
CA SER A 56 -30.73 -31.97 14.84
C SER A 56 -30.57 -30.47 15.10
N GLN A 57 -30.86 -29.61 14.11
CA GLN A 57 -30.78 -28.16 14.29
C GLN A 57 -31.76 -27.67 15.37
N TRP A 58 -32.87 -28.39 15.58
CA TRP A 58 -33.91 -28.05 16.54
C TRP A 58 -33.60 -28.47 17.99
N ASP A 59 -32.49 -29.19 18.21
CA ASP A 59 -32.06 -29.64 19.54
C ASP A 59 -31.24 -28.56 20.24
N LEU A 60 -31.90 -27.81 21.13
CA LEU A 60 -31.26 -26.76 21.93
C LEU A 60 -30.27 -27.27 22.99
N THR A 61 -30.13 -28.59 23.17
CA THR A 61 -29.09 -29.15 24.05
C THR A 61 -27.71 -29.13 23.39
N GLN A 62 -27.65 -28.96 22.07
CA GLN A 62 -26.40 -28.77 21.34
C GLN A 62 -25.97 -27.31 21.43
N ALA A 63 -24.71 -27.09 21.81
CA ALA A 63 -24.17 -25.75 21.88
C ALA A 63 -23.88 -25.23 20.46
N PRO A 64 -24.50 -24.11 20.04
CA PRO A 64 -24.13 -23.47 18.78
C PRO A 64 -22.72 -22.88 18.89
N GLU A 65 -22.04 -22.68 17.76
CA GLU A 65 -20.84 -21.85 17.72
C GLU A 65 -21.15 -20.39 18.09
N ARG A 66 -22.32 -19.91 17.65
CA ARG A 66 -22.82 -18.56 17.96
C ARG A 66 -24.23 -18.64 18.49
N TYR A 67 -24.42 -18.24 19.73
CA TYR A 67 -25.74 -18.15 20.33
C TYR A 67 -26.41 -16.84 19.91
N VAL A 68 -27.53 -16.94 19.19
CA VAL A 68 -28.27 -15.79 18.63
C VAL A 68 -29.71 -15.82 19.10
N GLN A 69 -30.21 -14.68 19.55
CA GLN A 69 -31.60 -14.48 19.96
C GLN A 69 -32.29 -13.47 19.05
N ALA A 70 -33.47 -13.84 18.55
CA ALA A 70 -34.30 -12.98 17.72
C ALA A 70 -35.54 -12.51 18.49
N LEU A 71 -35.93 -11.26 18.29
CA LEU A 71 -37.21 -10.73 18.76
C LEU A 71 -38.25 -10.94 17.66
N LEU A 72 -39.28 -11.71 17.95
CA LEU A 72 -40.36 -12.00 17.02
C LEU A 72 -41.55 -11.08 17.23
N SER A 73 -42.08 -10.55 16.13
CA SER A 73 -43.39 -9.91 16.08
C SER A 73 -44.28 -10.63 15.08
N HIS A 74 -45.60 -10.54 15.26
CA HIS A 74 -46.56 -11.20 14.39
C HIS A 74 -47.37 -10.16 13.62
N VAL A 75 -47.28 -10.20 12.29
CA VAL A 75 -48.05 -9.33 11.40
C VAL A 75 -49.08 -10.19 10.69
N LYS A 76 -50.37 -10.02 11.06
CA LYS A 76 -51.48 -10.85 10.54
C LYS A 76 -51.24 -12.37 10.72
N GLY A 77 -50.63 -12.75 11.84
CA GLY A 77 -50.30 -14.15 12.15
C GLY A 77 -49.00 -14.68 11.54
N MET A 78 -48.32 -13.89 10.69
CA MET A 78 -47.00 -14.27 10.17
C MET A 78 -45.90 -13.78 11.12
N PRO A 79 -44.99 -14.67 11.57
CA PRO A 79 -43.85 -14.28 12.38
C PRO A 79 -42.82 -13.54 11.53
N ILE A 80 -42.31 -12.44 12.07
CA ILE A 80 -41.22 -11.63 11.51
C ILE A 80 -40.21 -11.36 12.62
N ALA A 81 -38.94 -11.61 12.35
CA ALA A 81 -37.86 -11.22 13.24
C ALA A 81 -37.61 -9.71 13.08
N VAL A 82 -37.95 -8.92 14.09
CA VAL A 82 -37.83 -7.44 14.05
C VAL A 82 -36.45 -6.94 14.49
N GLY A 83 -35.59 -7.84 14.96
CA GLY A 83 -34.22 -7.55 15.35
C GLY A 83 -33.61 -8.70 16.15
N PHE A 84 -32.33 -8.55 16.49
CA PHE A 84 -31.57 -9.48 17.31
C PHE A 84 -31.24 -8.86 18.65
N LEU A 85 -31.20 -9.69 19.69
CA LEU A 85 -30.79 -9.31 21.03
C LEU A 85 -29.41 -9.89 21.31
N MET A 86 -28.49 -9.06 21.81
CA MET A 86 -27.20 -9.56 22.28
C MET A 86 -27.41 -10.47 23.50
N PRO A 87 -26.73 -11.63 23.55
CA PRO A 87 -26.78 -12.47 24.74
C PRO A 87 -26.14 -11.79 25.95
N GLN A 88 -26.50 -12.28 27.15
CA GLN A 88 -25.96 -11.74 28.41
C GLN A 88 -24.44 -11.84 28.50
N ILE A 89 -23.87 -12.94 28.01
CA ILE A 89 -22.43 -13.13 27.85
C ILE A 89 -22.13 -12.90 26.38
N THR A 90 -21.33 -11.87 26.07
CA THR A 90 -21.07 -11.47 24.69
C THR A 90 -19.70 -10.85 24.55
N GLN A 91 -19.02 -11.18 23.45
CA GLN A 91 -17.75 -10.54 23.11
C GLN A 91 -17.98 -9.10 22.59
N MET A 92 -19.21 -8.67 22.30
CA MET A 92 -19.46 -7.39 21.62
C MET A 92 -19.61 -6.18 22.55
N THR A 93 -19.55 -6.35 23.87
CA THR A 93 -19.74 -5.26 24.86
C THR A 93 -18.42 -4.90 25.54
N PHE A 94 -18.19 -3.61 25.74
CA PHE A 94 -16.93 -3.07 26.24
C PHE A 94 -17.17 -2.05 27.35
N GLN A 95 -16.28 -1.99 28.35
CA GLN A 95 -16.29 -0.96 29.38
C GLN A 95 -15.66 0.35 28.89
N ARG A 96 -16.09 0.83 27.71
CA ARG A 96 -15.52 2.00 27.04
C ARG A 96 -16.65 2.91 26.57
N SER A 97 -16.69 4.13 27.10
CA SER A 97 -17.63 5.15 26.64
C SER A 97 -17.27 5.64 25.24
N ASN A 98 -18.29 5.96 24.43
CA ASN A 98 -18.13 6.45 23.05
C ASN A 98 -17.27 5.52 22.17
N PHE A 99 -17.38 4.21 22.41
CA PHE A 99 -16.72 3.19 21.62
C PHE A 99 -17.75 2.50 20.73
N ARG A 100 -17.43 2.40 19.44
CA ARG A 100 -18.17 1.62 18.47
C ARG A 100 -17.30 0.47 18.01
N VAL A 101 -17.88 -0.71 17.95
CA VAL A 101 -17.29 -1.90 17.35
C VAL A 101 -18.30 -2.55 16.43
N ASN A 102 -17.86 -2.99 15.26
CA ASN A 102 -18.60 -3.88 14.38
C ASN A 102 -17.71 -5.09 14.07
N ARG A 103 -18.23 -6.30 14.20
CA ARG A 103 -17.46 -7.54 13.95
C ARG A 103 -18.29 -8.48 13.09
N HIS A 104 -17.68 -8.93 12.01
CA HIS A 104 -18.23 -9.96 11.14
C HIS A 104 -17.92 -11.36 11.69
N ALA A 105 -18.71 -12.36 11.30
CA ALA A 105 -18.54 -13.75 11.72
C ALA A 105 -17.17 -14.36 11.37
N SER A 106 -16.45 -13.75 10.41
CA SER A 106 -15.09 -14.10 10.00
C SER A 106 -13.99 -13.52 10.89
N ASP A 107 -14.34 -12.82 11.97
CA ASP A 107 -13.47 -12.06 12.88
C ASP A 107 -12.86 -10.77 12.31
N VAL A 108 -13.25 -10.37 11.10
CA VAL A 108 -12.97 -9.00 10.62
C VAL A 108 -13.75 -8.02 11.49
N TYR A 109 -13.11 -6.93 11.92
CA TYR A 109 -13.78 -5.93 12.73
C TYR A 109 -13.38 -4.50 12.39
N GLU A 110 -14.26 -3.58 12.77
CA GLU A 110 -14.10 -2.14 12.63
C GLU A 110 -14.31 -1.49 14.01
N THR A 111 -13.44 -0.54 14.39
CA THR A 111 -13.59 0.22 15.64
C THR A 111 -13.62 1.72 15.39
N THR A 112 -14.32 2.45 16.27
CA THR A 112 -14.16 3.90 16.43
C THR A 112 -14.14 4.23 17.92
N ASN A 113 -13.13 4.95 18.39
CA ASN A 113 -13.02 5.34 19.80
C ASN A 113 -13.40 6.81 20.04
N ALA A 114 -13.38 7.24 21.31
CA ALA A 114 -13.76 8.58 21.73
C ALA A 114 -12.84 9.69 21.18
N GLN A 115 -11.62 9.35 20.76
CA GLN A 115 -10.64 10.26 20.15
C GLN A 115 -10.85 10.39 18.64
N GLY A 116 -11.78 9.63 18.07
CA GLY A 116 -11.99 9.57 16.62
C GLY A 116 -10.98 8.68 15.91
N ASP A 117 -10.18 7.89 16.62
CA ASP A 117 -9.36 6.88 15.97
C ASP A 117 -10.29 5.80 15.38
N HIS A 118 -9.93 5.35 14.18
CA HIS A 118 -10.70 4.41 13.40
C HIS A 118 -9.81 3.32 12.83
N GLU A 119 -10.26 2.06 12.91
CA GLU A 119 -9.52 0.93 12.39
C GLU A 119 -10.43 -0.08 11.69
N PHE A 120 -9.94 -0.65 10.59
CA PHE A 120 -10.46 -1.86 9.98
C PHE A 120 -9.39 -2.94 10.10
N SER A 121 -9.71 -4.04 10.79
CA SER A 121 -8.78 -5.10 11.16
C SER A 121 -9.18 -6.43 10.53
N HIS A 122 -8.19 -7.09 9.91
CA HIS A 122 -8.30 -8.45 9.39
C HIS A 122 -7.65 -9.43 10.37
N PRO A 123 -8.23 -10.63 10.59
CA PRO A 123 -7.73 -11.62 11.56
C PRO A 123 -6.29 -12.11 11.39
N SER A 124 -5.71 -11.92 10.20
CA SER A 124 -4.29 -12.21 9.93
C SER A 124 -3.32 -11.26 10.65
N GLY A 125 -3.83 -10.21 11.30
CA GLY A 125 -3.04 -9.11 11.87
C GLY A 125 -2.78 -7.96 10.89
N SER A 126 -3.34 -8.01 9.68
CA SER A 126 -3.31 -6.88 8.74
C SER A 126 -4.41 -5.88 9.09
N TYR A 127 -4.12 -4.58 9.12
CA TYR A 127 -5.11 -3.56 9.47
C TYR A 127 -4.87 -2.25 8.71
N MET A 128 -5.93 -1.45 8.58
CA MET A 128 -5.90 -0.07 8.12
C MET A 128 -6.38 0.83 9.25
N ARG A 129 -5.57 1.82 9.64
CA ARG A 129 -5.85 2.68 10.79
C ARG A 129 -5.69 4.16 10.46
N TRP A 130 -6.63 4.96 10.95
CA TRP A 130 -6.51 6.40 11.12
C TRP A 130 -6.56 6.70 12.61
N GLY A 131 -5.47 7.16 13.20
CA GLY A 131 -5.47 7.50 14.62
C GLY A 131 -4.19 8.17 15.10
N GLN A 132 -4.17 8.55 16.37
CA GLN A 132 -3.03 9.21 16.99
C GLN A 132 -1.79 8.31 17.12
N SER A 133 -2.00 6.99 17.15
CA SER A 133 -0.96 5.96 17.17
C SER A 133 -1.10 5.06 15.94
N PRO A 134 0.01 4.65 15.30
CA PRO A 134 -0.02 3.68 14.20
C PRO A 134 -0.20 2.23 14.67
N ALA A 135 -0.13 1.98 15.98
CA ALA A 135 -0.28 0.65 16.55
C ALA A 135 -1.71 0.12 16.37
N HIS A 136 -1.80 -1.18 16.11
CA HIS A 136 -3.05 -1.94 16.08
C HIS A 136 -3.86 -1.80 17.38
N GLU A 137 -5.18 -1.65 17.26
CA GLU A 137 -6.09 -1.77 18.41
C GLU A 137 -6.41 -3.24 18.69
N ASP A 138 -5.55 -3.85 19.52
CA ASP A 138 -5.78 -5.21 20.03
C ASP A 138 -6.89 -5.21 21.08
N LEU A 139 -7.99 -5.91 20.76
CA LEU A 139 -9.15 -6.06 21.63
C LEU A 139 -9.14 -7.38 22.41
N THR A 140 -8.07 -8.18 22.34
CA THR A 140 -8.00 -9.49 23.01
C THR A 140 -8.26 -9.35 24.52
N GLY A 141 -9.35 -9.97 24.99
CA GLY A 141 -9.80 -9.90 26.38
C GLY A 141 -10.20 -8.50 26.86
N ALA A 142 -10.42 -7.53 25.95
CA ALA A 142 -10.76 -6.15 26.29
C ALA A 142 -12.28 -5.92 26.40
N ASP A 143 -13.09 -6.88 25.97
CA ASP A 143 -14.54 -6.91 26.21
C ASP A 143 -14.84 -7.08 27.70
N TRP A 144 -16.08 -6.79 28.09
CA TRP A 144 -16.51 -6.84 29.48
C TRP A 144 -16.31 -8.23 30.14
N ASP A 145 -16.56 -9.30 29.38
CA ASP A 145 -16.46 -10.68 29.86
C ASP A 145 -15.04 -11.28 29.67
N GLY A 146 -14.12 -10.51 29.06
CA GLY A 146 -12.75 -10.94 28.74
C GLY A 146 -12.68 -12.11 27.75
N GLN A 147 -13.71 -12.31 26.94
CA GLN A 147 -13.85 -13.41 25.99
C GLN A 147 -13.49 -13.04 24.55
N TRP A 148 -13.22 -11.77 24.24
CA TRP A 148 -12.88 -11.34 22.89
C TRP A 148 -11.59 -12.02 22.45
N GLN A 149 -11.72 -12.78 21.38
CA GLN A 149 -10.62 -13.49 20.75
C GLN A 149 -10.82 -13.56 19.25
N ILE A 150 -9.72 -13.46 18.52
CA ILE A 150 -9.66 -13.73 17.09
C ILE A 150 -9.29 -15.20 16.90
N THR A 151 -10.20 -15.95 16.27
CA THR A 151 -10.14 -17.41 16.10
C THR A 151 -10.16 -17.82 14.64
N GLN A 152 -10.85 -17.06 13.80
CA GLN A 152 -11.04 -17.34 12.38
C GLN A 152 -9.93 -16.69 11.54
N ASN A 153 -9.58 -17.29 10.41
CA ASN A 153 -8.74 -16.68 9.35
C ASN A 153 -7.35 -16.14 9.76
N LYS A 154 -6.79 -16.59 10.89
CA LYS A 154 -5.48 -16.12 11.40
C LYS A 154 -4.31 -16.43 10.47
N GLY A 155 -4.37 -17.57 9.78
CA GLY A 155 -3.33 -18.02 8.85
C GLY A 155 -3.45 -17.43 7.44
N SER A 156 -4.44 -16.59 7.20
CA SER A 156 -4.66 -15.99 5.89
C SER A 156 -3.60 -14.94 5.58
N ALA A 157 -3.28 -14.79 4.30
CA ALA A 157 -2.29 -13.85 3.79
C ALA A 157 -2.99 -12.84 2.85
N PRO A 158 -3.67 -11.81 3.39
CA PRO A 158 -4.45 -10.91 2.58
C PRO A 158 -3.57 -9.90 1.82
N HIS A 159 -4.03 -9.48 0.66
CA HIS A 159 -3.48 -8.33 -0.06
C HIS A 159 -4.25 -7.06 0.32
N LEU A 160 -3.59 -5.91 0.31
CA LEU A 160 -4.26 -4.60 0.26
C LEU A 160 -4.12 -4.06 -1.16
N ASN A 161 -5.24 -3.85 -1.85
CA ASN A 161 -5.25 -3.37 -3.23
C ASN A 161 -6.25 -2.23 -3.40
N ILE A 162 -5.78 -1.11 -3.95
CA ILE A 162 -6.60 0.04 -4.36
C ILE A 162 -6.50 0.14 -5.88
N THR A 163 -7.63 0.06 -6.57
CA THR A 163 -7.67 0.06 -8.04
C THR A 163 -8.61 1.14 -8.56
N VAL A 164 -8.13 1.93 -9.51
CA VAL A 164 -8.94 2.84 -10.32
C VAL A 164 -9.14 2.22 -11.68
N ALA A 165 -10.40 2.08 -12.09
CA ALA A 165 -10.76 1.60 -13.42
C ALA A 165 -11.38 2.72 -14.28
N ASN A 166 -11.12 2.68 -15.58
CA ASN A 166 -11.80 3.50 -16.57
C ASN A 166 -12.48 2.59 -17.59
N ALA A 167 -13.79 2.77 -17.80
CA ALA A 167 -14.62 1.90 -18.65
C ALA A 167 -14.45 0.40 -18.35
N GLY A 168 -14.33 0.04 -17.06
CA GLY A 168 -14.19 -1.35 -16.60
C GLY A 168 -12.77 -1.92 -16.63
N SER A 169 -11.78 -1.19 -17.16
CA SER A 169 -10.38 -1.63 -17.19
C SER A 169 -9.54 -0.91 -16.13
N PRO A 170 -8.70 -1.60 -15.33
CA PRO A 170 -7.77 -0.95 -14.41
C PRO A 170 -6.81 -0.02 -15.14
N VAL A 171 -6.65 1.21 -14.64
CA VAL A 171 -5.73 2.23 -15.19
C VAL A 171 -4.72 2.73 -14.17
N ALA A 172 -4.95 2.48 -12.88
CA ALA A 172 -3.99 2.68 -11.81
C ALA A 172 -4.24 1.72 -10.64
N THR A 173 -3.18 1.20 -10.04
CA THR A 173 -3.23 0.31 -8.88
C THR A 173 -2.15 0.66 -7.85
N LEU A 174 -2.52 0.62 -6.57
CA LEU A 174 -1.59 0.55 -5.45
C LEU A 174 -1.82 -0.78 -4.74
N HIS A 175 -0.79 -1.62 -4.72
CA HIS A 175 -0.87 -3.00 -4.27
C HIS A 175 0.22 -3.32 -3.25
N PHE A 176 -0.21 -3.89 -2.12
CA PHE A 176 0.65 -4.48 -1.09
C PHE A 176 0.35 -5.97 -1.04
N ASP A 177 1.39 -6.80 -1.15
CA ASP A 177 1.26 -8.26 -1.07
C ASP A 177 1.75 -8.85 0.27
N PRO A 178 1.40 -10.11 0.57
CA PRO A 178 1.85 -10.77 1.79
C PRO A 178 3.36 -11.03 1.87
N GLN A 179 4.10 -10.86 0.77
CA GLN A 179 5.56 -10.97 0.74
C GLN A 179 6.24 -9.65 1.11
N GLY A 180 5.45 -8.57 1.29
CA GLY A 180 5.94 -7.24 1.62
C GLY A 180 6.30 -6.40 0.41
N ASN A 181 5.98 -6.85 -0.81
CA ASN A 181 6.18 -6.04 -2.01
C ASN A 181 5.13 -4.95 -2.08
N VAL A 182 5.54 -3.79 -2.60
CA VAL A 182 4.66 -2.65 -2.87
C VAL A 182 4.80 -2.27 -4.33
N THR A 183 3.69 -2.26 -5.06
CA THR A 183 3.66 -1.92 -6.49
C THR A 183 2.69 -0.77 -6.73
N LEU A 184 3.14 0.25 -7.46
CA LEU A 184 2.33 1.31 -8.04
C LEU A 184 2.37 1.18 -9.56
N THR A 185 1.23 0.86 -10.17
CA THR A 185 1.09 0.80 -11.65
C THR A 185 0.13 1.89 -12.11
N HIS A 186 0.44 2.56 -13.22
CA HIS A 186 -0.44 3.55 -13.81
C HIS A 186 -0.21 3.70 -15.31
N ASN A 187 -1.27 4.03 -16.06
CA ASN A 187 -1.16 4.33 -17.50
C ASN A 187 -0.79 5.79 -17.77
N GLY A 188 -1.08 6.68 -16.82
CA GLY A 188 -0.84 8.12 -16.94
C GLY A 188 0.55 8.54 -16.44
N ASN A 189 0.64 9.78 -15.95
CA ASN A 189 1.86 10.32 -15.36
C ASN A 189 1.90 10.10 -13.84
N LEU A 190 3.10 9.86 -13.30
CA LEU A 190 3.38 10.00 -11.87
C LEU A 190 4.13 11.31 -11.62
N THR A 191 3.58 12.14 -10.74
CA THR A 191 4.20 13.40 -10.31
C THR A 191 4.40 13.39 -8.80
N VAL A 192 5.64 13.60 -8.34
CA VAL A 192 5.99 13.74 -6.92
C VAL A 192 6.43 15.17 -6.64
N ASN A 193 5.71 15.89 -5.77
CA ASN A 193 6.06 17.24 -5.36
C ASN A 193 6.34 17.27 -3.85
N ALA A 194 7.62 17.38 -3.50
CA ALA A 194 8.07 17.48 -2.11
C ALA A 194 8.55 18.91 -1.83
N LYS A 195 8.01 19.55 -0.78
CA LYS A 195 8.51 20.84 -0.28
C LYS A 195 9.84 20.71 0.48
N GLY A 196 10.09 19.53 1.03
CA GLY A 196 11.35 19.16 1.68
C GLY A 196 12.17 18.25 0.78
N ASN A 197 12.81 17.24 1.38
CA ASN A 197 13.65 16.30 0.67
C ASN A 197 12.83 15.11 0.13
N ALA A 198 13.23 14.57 -1.02
CA ALA A 198 12.88 13.23 -1.46
C ALA A 198 14.14 12.35 -1.32
N ALA A 199 14.08 11.34 -0.46
CA ALA A 199 15.19 10.42 -0.21
C ALA A 199 14.76 9.00 -0.58
N VAL A 200 15.65 8.27 -1.26
CA VAL A 200 15.45 6.86 -1.63
C VAL A 200 16.69 6.09 -1.19
N THR A 201 16.49 5.05 -0.39
CA THR A 201 17.56 4.15 0.05
C THR A 201 17.23 2.75 -0.41
N VAL A 202 18.11 2.15 -1.21
CA VAL A 202 17.91 0.82 -1.79
C VAL A 202 19.08 -0.06 -1.36
N GLY A 203 18.80 -1.18 -0.70
CA GLY A 203 19.83 -2.15 -0.30
C GLY A 203 20.30 -3.05 -1.45
N GLY A 204 19.53 -3.12 -2.52
CA GLY A 204 19.85 -3.82 -3.77
C GLY A 204 20.13 -2.86 -4.93
N THR A 205 19.74 -3.27 -6.13
CA THR A 205 19.93 -2.47 -7.36
C THR A 205 18.82 -1.44 -7.53
N THR A 206 19.19 -0.23 -7.93
CA THR A 206 18.27 0.77 -8.49
C THR A 206 18.39 0.75 -10.01
N GLU A 207 17.26 0.57 -10.69
CA GLU A 207 17.17 0.60 -12.16
C GLU A 207 16.24 1.75 -12.59
N LEU A 208 16.68 2.50 -13.60
CA LEU A 208 15.88 3.53 -14.25
C LEU A 208 15.86 3.23 -15.75
N ASP A 209 14.77 2.64 -16.21
CA ASP A 209 14.52 2.38 -17.63
C ASP A 209 13.57 3.46 -18.18
N SER A 210 14.04 4.21 -19.17
CA SER A 210 13.31 5.28 -19.82
C SER A 210 13.53 5.22 -21.31
N SER A 211 12.44 5.14 -22.07
CA SER A 211 12.48 5.24 -23.53
C SER A 211 12.74 6.67 -24.03
N GLY A 212 12.63 7.67 -23.15
CA GLY A 212 12.92 9.08 -23.43
C GLY A 212 14.05 9.63 -22.55
N ASP A 213 14.22 10.95 -22.58
CA ASP A 213 15.31 11.61 -21.87
C ASP A 213 15.12 11.61 -20.34
N VAL A 214 16.23 11.38 -19.63
CA VAL A 214 16.32 11.64 -18.18
C VAL A 214 16.92 13.02 -17.97
N THR A 215 16.17 13.94 -17.37
CA THR A 215 16.63 15.30 -17.06
C THR A 215 16.89 15.47 -15.56
N ILE A 216 18.11 15.85 -15.19
CA ILE A 216 18.48 16.23 -13.81
C ILE A 216 18.69 17.74 -13.77
N LYS A 217 17.75 18.46 -13.15
CA LYS A 217 17.83 19.92 -12.96
C LYS A 217 18.15 20.24 -11.50
N ALA A 218 19.42 20.29 -11.17
CA ALA A 218 19.91 20.63 -9.84
C ALA A 218 21.09 21.62 -9.93
N PRO A 219 21.28 22.50 -8.94
CA PRO A 219 22.49 23.34 -8.85
C PRO A 219 23.78 22.53 -8.75
N GLN A 220 23.72 21.33 -8.15
CA GLN A 220 24.83 20.40 -8.02
C GLN A 220 24.32 18.97 -8.14
N THR A 221 25.07 18.12 -8.83
CA THR A 221 24.87 16.66 -8.88
C THR A 221 26.17 16.00 -8.46
N THR A 222 26.11 15.08 -7.49
CA THR A 222 27.27 14.34 -6.98
C THR A 222 27.07 12.85 -7.23
N VAL A 223 28.08 12.19 -7.79
CA VAL A 223 28.16 10.73 -7.89
C VAL A 223 29.39 10.31 -7.08
N GLU A 224 29.16 9.67 -5.93
CA GLU A 224 30.25 9.30 -5.01
C GLU A 224 30.99 8.03 -5.45
N GLY A 225 30.28 7.14 -6.15
CA GLY A 225 30.85 5.94 -6.74
C GLY A 225 31.43 6.18 -8.15
N PRO A 226 32.05 5.16 -8.75
CA PRO A 226 32.47 5.23 -10.15
C PRO A 226 31.28 5.50 -11.09
N LEU A 227 31.46 6.41 -12.05
CA LEU A 227 30.50 6.67 -13.12
C LEU A 227 30.97 6.02 -14.42
N THR A 228 30.18 5.09 -14.95
CA THR A 228 30.38 4.54 -16.30
C THR A 228 29.33 5.12 -17.24
N VAL A 229 29.76 5.70 -18.35
CA VAL A 229 28.88 6.16 -19.43
C VAL A 229 29.20 5.33 -20.67
N THR A 230 28.25 4.52 -21.13
CA THR A 230 28.43 3.63 -22.30
C THR A 230 28.21 4.37 -23.62
N GLY A 231 27.32 5.38 -23.61
CA GLY A 231 27.13 6.30 -24.72
C GLY A 231 28.14 7.45 -24.72
N PRO A 232 27.99 8.42 -25.63
CA PRO A 232 28.80 9.64 -25.63
C PRO A 232 28.62 10.42 -24.32
N PHE A 233 29.72 10.84 -23.71
CA PHE A 233 29.70 11.81 -22.63
C PHE A 233 29.98 13.21 -23.21
N ALA A 234 28.94 14.02 -23.32
CA ALA A 234 28.99 15.32 -23.98
C ALA A 234 28.61 16.46 -23.02
N PHE A 235 29.36 17.55 -23.09
CA PHE A 235 29.05 18.81 -22.41
C PHE A 235 28.50 19.79 -23.46
N GLN A 236 27.18 19.95 -23.50
CA GLN A 236 26.53 20.84 -24.47
C GLN A 236 26.70 22.31 -24.05
N SER A 237 27.07 23.17 -25.01
CA SER A 237 27.65 24.52 -24.78
C SER A 237 29.12 24.51 -24.33
N GLY A 238 29.82 23.38 -24.48
CA GLY A 238 31.19 23.17 -24.00
C GLY A 238 31.21 22.84 -22.50
N MET A 239 32.41 22.63 -21.95
CA MET A 239 32.61 22.62 -20.52
C MET A 239 32.81 24.06 -20.02
N THR A 240 31.73 24.85 -20.08
CA THR A 240 31.73 26.25 -19.65
C THR A 240 31.52 26.33 -18.14
N GLY A 241 32.60 26.15 -17.38
CA GLY A 241 32.71 26.80 -16.09
C GLY A 241 33.31 28.19 -16.32
N SER A 242 32.79 29.24 -15.70
CA SER A 242 33.75 30.23 -15.22
C SER A 242 34.54 29.51 -14.14
N ALA A 243 35.86 29.67 -14.12
CA ALA A 243 36.56 29.62 -12.86
C ALA A 243 35.65 30.21 -11.76
N GLY A 244 35.52 29.56 -10.60
CA GLY A 244 34.97 30.28 -9.44
C GLY A 244 35.72 31.60 -9.24
N SER A 245 35.24 32.47 -8.35
CA SER A 245 35.86 33.78 -8.09
C SER A 245 37.39 33.77 -7.85
N GLY A 246 38.01 32.61 -7.63
CA GLY A 246 39.45 32.37 -7.56
C GLY A 246 40.20 31.95 -8.84
N GLY A 247 39.62 31.90 -10.04
CA GLY A 247 40.41 31.66 -11.27
C GLY A 247 40.97 30.23 -11.42
N GLY A 248 40.13 29.19 -11.56
CA GLY A 248 40.55 27.79 -11.73
C GLY A 248 40.04 27.08 -12.99
N ALA A 249 40.46 25.84 -13.20
CA ALA A 249 40.09 25.01 -14.34
C ALA A 249 38.59 24.62 -14.32
N THR A 250 37.98 24.50 -15.50
CA THR A 250 36.57 24.10 -15.67
C THR A 250 36.37 22.59 -15.55
N MET A 251 37.42 21.82 -15.86
CA MET A 251 37.58 20.40 -15.55
C MET A 251 38.79 20.23 -14.65
N GLN A 252 38.68 19.41 -13.63
CA GLN A 252 39.84 18.89 -12.92
C GLN A 252 39.75 17.38 -12.89
N ILE A 253 40.78 16.71 -13.43
CA ILE A 253 40.99 15.29 -13.28
C ILE A 253 42.13 15.14 -12.28
N GLN A 254 41.82 14.63 -11.09
CA GLN A 254 42.85 14.24 -10.14
C GLN A 254 43.19 12.77 -10.36
N GLY A 255 44.32 12.53 -11.02
CA GLY A 255 44.76 11.21 -11.49
C GLY A 255 45.09 11.25 -12.99
N ASP A 256 45.28 10.06 -13.56
CA ASP A 256 45.63 9.93 -14.97
C ASP A 256 44.39 9.94 -15.86
N ALA A 257 44.47 10.65 -16.99
CA ALA A 257 43.50 10.56 -18.07
C ALA A 257 44.11 9.75 -19.22
N THR A 258 43.50 8.61 -19.56
CA THR A 258 43.94 7.76 -20.68
C THR A 258 42.94 7.87 -21.83
N PHE A 259 43.44 8.16 -23.03
CA PHE A 259 42.67 8.17 -24.26
C PHE A 259 43.22 7.06 -25.17
N SER A 260 42.39 6.07 -25.50
CA SER A 260 42.75 4.99 -26.44
C SER A 260 42.60 5.41 -27.91
N GLY A 261 41.85 6.49 -28.15
CA GLY A 261 41.70 7.12 -29.46
C GLY A 261 42.48 8.44 -29.56
N THR A 262 42.14 9.23 -30.57
CA THR A 262 42.76 10.54 -30.81
C THR A 262 42.15 11.62 -29.92
N LEU A 263 42.99 12.44 -29.30
CA LEU A 263 42.59 13.71 -28.72
C LEU A 263 42.73 14.83 -29.77
N THR A 264 41.62 15.48 -30.13
CA THR A 264 41.60 16.56 -31.13
C THR A 264 41.12 17.87 -30.51
N GLY A 265 41.68 19.00 -30.95
CA GLY A 265 41.17 20.34 -30.67
C GLY A 265 40.90 21.09 -31.97
N GLU A 266 39.79 21.83 -32.05
CA GLU A 266 39.43 22.60 -33.26
C GLU A 266 40.50 23.66 -33.58
N THR A 267 40.99 24.35 -32.55
CA THR A 267 42.06 25.35 -32.67
C THR A 267 43.42 24.74 -32.35
N ASP A 268 43.60 24.28 -31.11
CA ASP A 268 44.85 23.74 -30.57
C ASP A 268 44.60 22.94 -29.28
N VAL A 269 45.52 22.05 -28.92
CA VAL A 269 45.60 21.44 -27.59
C VAL A 269 46.84 22.01 -26.91
N VAL A 270 46.64 22.82 -25.87
CA VAL A 270 47.73 23.51 -25.17
C VAL A 270 48.02 22.84 -23.83
N ALA A 271 49.24 22.38 -23.63
CA ALA A 271 49.68 21.76 -22.37
C ALA A 271 50.74 22.63 -21.70
N ALA A 272 50.50 23.07 -20.47
CA ALA A 272 51.40 23.96 -19.72
C ALA A 272 51.82 25.23 -20.52
N GLY A 273 50.90 25.79 -21.32
CA GLY A 273 51.15 26.95 -22.18
C GLY A 273 51.88 26.63 -23.49
N ILE A 274 52.23 25.37 -23.73
CA ILE A 274 52.89 24.93 -24.96
C ILE A 274 51.84 24.43 -25.96
N SER A 275 51.79 25.09 -27.11
CA SER A 275 50.89 24.77 -28.22
C SER A 275 51.22 23.41 -28.82
N GLY A 276 50.28 22.47 -28.84
CA GLY A 276 50.44 21.19 -29.51
C GLY A 276 50.70 21.39 -31.01
N LYS A 277 50.01 22.36 -31.64
CA LYS A 277 50.12 22.65 -33.08
C LYS A 277 51.31 23.54 -33.46
N GLY A 278 51.80 24.36 -32.53
CA GLY A 278 52.76 25.44 -32.78
C GLY A 278 54.06 25.35 -32.00
N HIS A 279 54.27 24.33 -31.17
CA HIS A 279 55.52 24.19 -30.41
C HIS A 279 56.73 24.06 -31.33
N LYS A 280 57.88 24.53 -30.83
CA LYS A 280 59.19 24.44 -31.47
C LYS A 280 60.20 23.96 -30.44
N HIS A 281 61.26 23.32 -30.90
CA HIS A 281 62.40 22.94 -30.09
C HIS A 281 63.60 23.84 -30.40
N THR A 282 64.62 23.79 -29.55
CA THR A 282 65.94 24.34 -29.87
C THR A 282 66.60 23.44 -30.93
N SER A 283 67.04 23.99 -32.05
CA SER A 283 67.71 23.20 -33.09
C SER A 283 69.17 22.89 -32.74
N GLU A 284 69.77 21.97 -33.49
CA GLU A 284 71.20 21.60 -33.36
C GLU A 284 72.16 22.75 -33.72
N SER A 285 71.69 23.76 -34.46
CA SER A 285 72.44 25.00 -34.72
C SER A 285 72.16 26.04 -33.63
N PRO A 286 73.17 26.48 -32.86
CA PRO A 286 72.99 27.44 -31.78
C PRO A 286 72.19 28.67 -32.23
N GLY A 287 71.08 28.95 -31.54
CA GLY A 287 70.29 30.17 -31.72
C GLY A 287 69.15 30.11 -32.74
N THR A 288 68.87 28.96 -33.39
CA THR A 288 67.74 28.85 -34.32
C THR A 288 66.68 27.84 -33.83
N PRO A 289 65.39 28.20 -33.77
CA PRO A 289 64.31 27.26 -33.44
C PRO A 289 64.06 26.25 -34.57
N THR A 290 63.48 25.08 -34.24
CA THR A 290 62.93 24.16 -35.26
C THR A 290 61.70 24.74 -35.97
N SER A 291 61.25 24.08 -37.04
CA SER A 291 59.89 24.28 -37.55
C SER A 291 58.84 23.80 -36.53
N THR A 292 57.57 24.14 -36.77
CA THR A 292 56.43 23.53 -36.09
C THR A 292 56.28 22.05 -36.47
N PRO A 293 55.46 21.28 -35.74
CA PRO A 293 55.11 19.91 -36.14
C PRO A 293 54.58 19.84 -37.57
N ILE A 294 54.98 18.81 -38.30
CA ILE A 294 54.54 18.56 -39.68
C ILE A 294 53.16 17.89 -39.62
N ALA A 295 52.20 18.41 -40.38
CA ALA A 295 50.86 17.81 -40.45
C ALA A 295 50.91 16.42 -41.08
N GLY A 296 50.39 15.40 -40.38
CA GLY A 296 50.23 14.03 -40.90
C GLY A 296 51.44 13.11 -40.78
N ALA A 297 52.42 13.46 -39.94
CA ALA A 297 53.49 12.55 -39.51
C ALA A 297 53.02 11.54 -38.45
#